data_AF-A0A6G3WX70-F1
#
_entry.id   AF-A0A6G3WX70-F1
#
_cell.length_a   1.000
_cell.length_b   1.000
_cell.length_c   1.000
_cell.angle_alpha   90.00
_cell.angle_beta   90.00
_cell.angle_gamma   90.00
#
_symmetry.space_group_name_H-M   'P 1'
#
loop_
_entity.id
_entity.type
_entity.pdbx_description
1 polymer ?
#
loop_
_entity_poly.entity_id
_entity_poly.type
_entity_poly.pdbx_seq_one_letter_code
_entity_poly.pdbx_strand_id
1 'polypeptide(L)'
;AVLLPRSADLIVTFMAVLKTGAAYLPIDPAYPAERIRYILSDAAPALIVTRASVGPLPDAVDTLSLDAPDTVRTLSREAATD
;
A
#
# COMPACT_ATOMS: atom_id res chain seq x y z
N ALA A 1 -5.61 1.38 2.44
CA ALA A 1 -4.71 0.88 3.50
C ALA A 1 -3.28 0.82 2.97
N VAL A 2 -2.29 1.00 3.85
CA VAL A 2 -0.87 0.96 3.49
C VAL A 2 -0.19 -0.12 4.32
N LEU A 3 0.20 -1.21 3.67
CA LEU A 3 0.95 -2.33 4.24
C LEU A 3 2.35 -2.35 3.65
N LEU A 4 3.25 -1.57 4.24
CA LEU A 4 4.64 -1.49 3.80
C LEU A 4 5.60 -1.58 4.99
N PRO A 5 6.75 -2.25 4.84
CA PRO A 5 7.80 -2.18 5.83
C PRO A 5 8.35 -0.76 5.94
N ARG A 6 8.93 -0.43 7.10
CA ARG A 6 9.57 0.88 7.34
C ARG A 6 10.63 1.15 6.27
N SER A 7 10.42 2.21 5.48
CA SER A 7 11.25 2.60 4.34
C SER A 7 10.91 4.02 3.90
N ALA A 8 11.68 4.60 2.98
CA ALA A 8 11.31 5.87 2.34
C ALA A 8 9.98 5.77 1.59
N ASP A 9 9.75 4.65 0.90
CA ASP A 9 8.51 4.37 0.16
C ASP A 9 7.26 4.43 1.05
N LEU A 10 7.36 4.06 2.34
CA LEU A 10 6.25 4.21 3.29
C LEU A 10 5.84 5.69 3.42
N ILE A 11 6.82 6.59 3.58
CA ILE A 11 6.56 8.02 3.71
C ILE A 11 6.07 8.60 2.38
N VAL A 12 6.69 8.24 1.26
CA VAL A 12 6.25 8.65 -0.08
C VAL A 12 4.81 8.21 -0.34
N THR A 13 4.46 6.99 0.05
CA THR A 13 3.10 6.45 -0.12
C THR A 13 2.08 7.23 0.72
N PHE A 14 2.41 7.58 1.97
CA PHE A 14 1.52 8.44 2.77
C PHE A 14 1.29 9.78 2.09
N MET A 15 2.33 10.43 1.59
CA MET A 15 2.20 11.71 0.88
C MET A 15 1.40 11.54 -0.42
N ALA A 16 1.60 10.47 -1.16
CA ALA A 16 0.85 10.17 -2.38
C ALA A 16 -0.65 10.00 -2.08
N VAL A 17 -1.02 9.25 -1.04
CA VAL A 17 -2.43 9.09 -0.62
C VAL A 17 -3.04 10.44 -0.22
N LEU A 18 -2.30 11.26 0.53
CA LEU A 18 -2.80 12.59 0.91
C LEU A 18 -2.96 13.51 -0.31
N LYS A 19 -2.08 13.43 -1.31
CA LYS A 19 -2.18 14.20 -2.56
C LYS A 19 -3.45 13.86 -3.36
N THR A 20 -4.01 12.66 -3.21
CA THR A 20 -5.30 12.31 -3.84
C THR A 20 -6.51 12.79 -3.04
N GLY A 21 -6.32 13.41 -1.87
CA GLY A 21 -7.39 13.76 -0.94
C GLY A 21 -7.95 12.58 -0.15
N ALA A 22 -7.33 11.40 -0.24
CA ALA A 22 -7.75 10.22 0.50
C ALA A 22 -7.07 10.13 1.87
N ALA A 23 -7.68 9.36 2.78
CA ALA A 23 -7.06 8.99 4.05
C ALA A 23 -6.28 7.67 3.90
N TYR A 24 -5.22 7.51 4.68
CA TYR A 24 -4.49 6.25 4.79
C TYR A 24 -4.73 5.58 6.14
N LEU A 25 -4.69 4.24 6.12
CA LEU A 25 -4.68 3.38 7.31
C LEU A 25 -3.35 2.62 7.32
N PRO A 26 -2.39 2.98 8.20
CA PRO A 26 -1.12 2.27 8.28
C PRO A 26 -1.31 0.95 9.01
N ILE A 27 -0.81 -0.15 8.42
CA ILE A 27 -0.86 -1.49 9.01
C ILE A 27 0.55 -2.07 8.97
N ASP A 28 1.04 -2.51 10.12
CA ASP A 28 2.35 -3.16 10.21
C ASP A 28 2.31 -4.55 9.57
N PRO A 29 3.11 -4.84 8.53
CA PRO A 29 3.18 -6.17 7.92
C PRO A 29 3.66 -7.27 8.87
N ALA A 30 4.30 -6.92 9.99
CA ALA A 30 4.72 -7.87 11.02
C ALA A 30 3.56 -8.36 11.92
N TYR A 31 2.35 -7.79 11.78
CA TYR A 31 1.19 -8.31 12.47
C TYR A 31 0.80 -9.71 11.99
N PRO A 32 0.24 -10.55 12.87
CA PRO A 32 -0.32 -11.84 12.46
C PRO A 32 -1.35 -11.65 11.32
N ALA A 33 -1.36 -12.57 10.36
CA ALA A 33 -2.22 -12.49 9.17
C ALA A 33 -3.71 -12.35 9.52
N GLU A 34 -4.17 -12.99 10.61
CA GLU A 34 -5.54 -12.84 11.09
C GLU A 34 -5.86 -11.42 11.55
N ARG A 35 -4.92 -10.76 12.24
CA ARG A 35 -5.07 -9.36 12.66
C ARG A 35 -5.13 -8.43 11.46
N ILE A 36 -4.29 -8.66 10.46
CA ILE A 36 -4.32 -7.91 9.20
C ILE A 36 -5.68 -8.07 8.52
N ARG A 37 -6.18 -9.30 8.38
CA ARG A 37 -7.50 -9.58 7.80
C ARG A 37 -8.63 -8.90 8.56
N TYR A 38 -8.60 -8.95 9.90
CA TYR A 38 -9.59 -8.28 10.74
C TYR A 38 -9.62 -6.76 10.47
N ILE A 39 -8.46 -6.10 10.51
CA ILE A 39 -8.37 -4.65 10.27
C ILE A 39 -8.86 -4.30 8.87
N LEU A 40 -8.46 -5.06 7.84
CA LEU A 40 -8.88 -4.81 6.46
C LEU A 40 -10.38 -5.03 6.26
N SER A 41 -10.96 -6.05 6.91
CA SER A 41 -12.39 -6.33 6.85
C SER A 41 -13.22 -5.25 7.52
N ASP A 42 -12.74 -4.70 8.64
CA ASP A 42 -13.45 -3.64 9.39
C ASP A 42 -13.32 -2.28 8.69
N ALA A 43 -12.13 -1.94 8.21
CA ALA A 43 -11.87 -0.64 7.59
C ALA A 43 -12.36 -0.54 6.14
N ALA A 44 -12.57 -1.67 5.46
CA ALA A 44 -13.00 -1.77 4.05
C ALA A 44 -12.29 -0.76 3.12
N PRO A 45 -10.94 -0.76 3.05
CA PRO A 45 -10.23 0.23 2.25
C PRO A 45 -10.50 0.03 0.76
N ALA A 46 -10.59 1.13 0.02
CA ALA A 46 -10.77 1.08 -1.43
C ALA A 46 -9.55 0.50 -2.19
N LEU A 47 -8.35 0.63 -1.61
CA LEU A 47 -7.09 0.16 -2.19
C LEU A 47 -6.13 -0.27 -1.09
N ILE A 48 -5.38 -1.34 -1.30
CA ILE A 48 -4.21 -1.70 -0.49
C ILE A 48 -2.94 -1.37 -1.29
N VAL A 49 -2.06 -0.54 -0.73
CA VAL A 49 -0.72 -0.30 -1.27
C VAL A 49 0.29 -1.15 -0.49
N THR A 50 1.07 -1.97 -1.21
CA THR A 50 1.96 -2.96 -0.60
C THR A 50 3.17 -3.30 -1.47
N ARG A 51 3.88 -4.38 -1.12
CA ARG A 51 4.99 -4.98 -1.88
C ARG A 51 4.78 -6.50 -1.97
N ALA A 52 5.36 -7.15 -2.97
CA ALA A 52 5.28 -8.60 -3.15
C ALA A 52 5.90 -9.39 -1.99
N SER A 53 6.79 -8.76 -1.20
CA SER A 53 7.36 -9.35 0.02
C SER A 53 6.36 -9.46 1.18
N VAL A 54 5.27 -8.70 1.14
CA VAL A 54 4.18 -8.82 2.13
C VAL A 54 3.33 -10.01 1.71
N GLY A 55 3.05 -10.90 2.67
CA GLY A 55 2.33 -12.15 2.42
C GLY A 55 0.93 -11.95 1.81
N PRO A 56 0.20 -13.05 1.55
CA PRO A 56 -1.07 -13.00 0.83
C PRO A 56 -2.09 -12.07 1.50
N LEU A 57 -2.79 -11.30 0.68
CA LEU A 57 -3.81 -10.35 1.07
C LEU A 57 -5.22 -10.84 0.65
N PRO A 58 -6.30 -10.28 1.21
CA PRO A 58 -7.65 -10.62 0.77
C PRO A 58 -7.90 -10.25 -0.70
N ASP A 59 -8.47 -11.17 -1.49
CA ASP A 59 -8.73 -10.98 -2.93
C ASP A 59 -9.81 -9.92 -3.24
N ALA A 60 -10.64 -9.58 -2.25
CA ALA A 60 -11.80 -8.70 -2.42
C ALA A 60 -11.46 -7.20 -2.46
N VAL A 61 -10.19 -6.83 -2.29
CA VAL A 61 -9.75 -5.43 -2.25
C VAL A 61 -8.66 -5.20 -3.30
N ASP A 62 -8.85 -4.16 -4.11
CA ASP A 62 -7.85 -3.76 -5.10
C ASP A 62 -6.49 -3.57 -4.44
N THR A 63 -5.46 -4.15 -5.05
CA THR A 63 -4.11 -4.17 -4.48
C THR A 63 -3.10 -3.63 -5.48
N LEU A 64 -2.35 -2.62 -5.07
CA LEU A 64 -1.23 -2.03 -5.80
C LEU A 64 0.09 -2.44 -5.14
N SER A 65 0.88 -3.26 -5.84
CA SER A 65 2.25 -3.57 -5.42
C SER A 65 3.23 -2.54 -5.99
N LEU A 66 4.02 -1.90 -5.13
CA LEU A 66 5.01 -0.89 -5.51
C LEU A 66 6.18 -1.48 -6.33
N ASP A 67 6.45 -2.76 -6.13
CA ASP A 67 7.50 -3.52 -6.81
C ASP A 67 6.98 -4.35 -8.00
N ALA A 68 5.70 -4.23 -8.35
CA ALA A 68 5.20 -4.82 -9.59
C ALA A 68 5.92 -4.18 -10.80
N PRO A 69 6.35 -4.96 -11.81
CA PRO A 69 7.13 -4.44 -12.94
C PRO A 69 6.49 -3.24 -13.65
N ASP A 70 5.17 -3.24 -13.80
CA ASP A 70 4.44 -2.15 -14.46
C ASP A 70 4.29 -0.91 -13.58
N THR A 71 4.15 -1.09 -12.26
CA THR A 71 4.17 0.03 -11.30
C THR A 71 5.53 0.71 -11.33
N VAL A 72 6.62 -0.06 -11.24
CA VAL A 72 8.00 0.46 -11.29
C VAL A 72 8.25 1.18 -12.61
N ARG A 73 7.78 0.62 -13.74
CA ARG A 73 7.88 1.26 -15.05
C ARG A 73 7.12 2.58 -15.12
N THR A 74 5.93 2.65 -14.51
CA THR A 74 5.13 3.89 -14.49
C THR A 74 5.82 4.96 -13.66
N LEU A 75 6.21 4.64 -12.43
CA LEU A 75 6.87 5.57 -11.51
C LEU A 75 8.21 6.10 -12.06
N SER A 76 8.97 5.26 -12.77
CA SER A 76 10.25 5.68 -13.39
C SER A 76 10.09 6.62 -14.58
N ARG A 77 8.90 6.66 -15.22
CA ARG A 77 8.62 7.59 -16.32
C ARG A 77 8.15 8.96 -15.83
N GLU A 78 7.60 9.03 -14.62
CA GLU A 78 7.07 10.26 -14.01
C GLU A 78 8.10 10.95 -13.09
N ALA A 79 9.39 10.87 -13.43
CA ALA A 79 10.47 11.46 -12.62
C ALA A 79 10.06 12.85 -12.10
N ALA A 80 10.04 12.96 -10.76
CA ALA A 80 9.45 14.03 -9.96
C ALA A 80 9.41 15.38 -10.67
N THR A 81 8.27 15.70 -11.27
CA THR A 81 7.94 17.09 -11.60
C THR A 81 7.29 17.67 -10.34
N ASP A 82 7.94 18.69 -9.78
CA ASP A 82 7.54 19.39 -8.54
C ASP A 82 6.05 19.79 -8.51
#